data_AF-A0A4Q2XDF7-F1
#
_entry.id   AF-A0A4Q2XDF7-F1
#
_cell.length_a   1.000
_cell.length_b   1.000
_cell.length_c   1.000
_cell.angle_alpha   90.00
_cell.angle_beta   90.00
_cell.angle_gamma   90.00
#
_symmetry.space_group_name_H-M   'P 1'
#
loop_
_entity.id
_entity.type
_entity.pdbx_description
1 polymer ?
#
loop_
_entity_poly.entity_id
_entity_poly.type
_entity_poly.pdbx_seq_one_letter_code
_entity_poly.pdbx_strand_id
1 'polypeptide(L)'
;MFPPECSTLRLPVACTFLAAISPVQADALQSEITSAWTLAEQRAEETFDWMDSTLGDPLMYSRYPTLGNNATGRWTLTNLNRDWRDGYWPGILWMLAERTGSEIWRQRATDWTIPLEATTNIDHDIGFITLTSLGKGLLHHDELTDPDNVYRDFAKAAVLTAAAKLEARFNKPNAFGDPVPAGFTRSWNTPFQDPYPVCIDNLMNLEVLFLAYELDGCQTGQRVWFDHALQHARSTIARHMRPDGGTYHVVKHFETGPHVGTVERKHTWQGFAAESTWSRGQAWAIHGFTMVHRHASRDPTSCRPRISMPRQESRSGHGTTRTSTTTPPPSPASVTAGPRRLPSPRGIRPQPPSQHQA
;
A
#
# COMPACT_ATOMS: atom_id res chain seq x y z
N MET A 1 17.71 27.48 9.06
CA MET A 1 18.80 27.88 9.96
C MET A 1 18.61 27.07 11.25
N PHE A 2 19.38 26.00 11.43
CA PHE A 2 19.34 25.17 12.64
C PHE A 2 20.11 25.87 13.76
N PRO A 3 19.65 25.87 15.02
CA PRO A 3 20.48 26.33 16.12
C PRO A 3 21.63 25.34 16.37
N PRO A 4 22.85 25.82 16.64
CA PRO A 4 23.96 25.00 17.08
C PRO A 4 23.79 24.67 18.58
N GLU A 5 24.55 23.70 19.07
CA GLU A 5 24.66 23.26 20.48
C GLU A 5 23.75 22.10 20.92
N CYS A 6 24.13 20.89 20.49
CA CYS A 6 24.17 19.75 21.41
C CYS A 6 25.18 18.70 20.92
N SER A 7 26.42 19.14 20.73
CA SER A 7 27.57 18.26 20.50
C SER A 7 28.18 17.90 21.85
N THR A 8 27.71 16.80 22.45
CA THR A 8 28.49 15.82 23.27
C THR A 8 27.54 14.95 24.10
N LEU A 9 26.96 13.91 23.50
CA LEU A 9 26.69 12.67 24.22
C LEU A 9 27.33 11.54 23.42
N ARG A 10 28.51 11.10 23.87
CA ARG A 10 29.15 9.89 23.34
C ARG A 10 28.24 8.72 23.70
N LEU A 11 27.59 8.10 22.72
CA LEU A 11 27.11 6.72 22.83
C LEU A 11 28.29 5.80 22.49
N PRO A 12 28.76 4.96 23.43
CA PRO A 12 29.47 3.76 23.02
C PRO A 12 28.89 2.52 23.73
N VAL A 13 27.58 2.27 23.64
CA VAL A 13 27.02 0.97 24.05
C VAL A 13 25.75 0.66 23.23
N ALA A 14 25.89 0.42 21.92
CA ALA A 14 24.79 -0.18 21.12
C ALA A 14 25.26 -0.87 19.82
N CYS A 15 26.55 -1.18 19.64
CA CYS A 15 27.05 -1.88 18.44
C CYS A 15 27.69 -3.25 18.72
N THR A 16 27.62 -3.76 19.95
CA THR A 16 28.32 -5.00 20.35
C THR A 16 27.38 -6.20 20.56
N PHE A 17 26.19 -6.20 19.95
CA PHE A 17 25.25 -7.34 19.98
C PHE A 17 24.87 -7.89 18.59
N LEU A 18 25.65 -7.60 17.55
CA LEU A 18 25.47 -8.18 16.20
C LEU A 18 26.68 -8.97 15.68
N ALA A 19 27.66 -9.30 16.55
CA ALA A 19 28.89 -9.99 16.15
C ALA A 19 28.94 -11.49 16.54
N ALA A 20 27.78 -12.12 16.78
CA ALA A 20 27.70 -13.57 17.09
C ALA A 20 26.56 -14.28 16.37
N ILE A 21 26.03 -13.70 15.30
CA ILE A 21 25.16 -14.43 14.36
C ILE A 21 26.08 -14.83 13.23
N SER A 22 26.44 -16.11 13.15
CA SER A 22 27.08 -16.66 11.95
C SER A 22 26.31 -16.14 10.73
N PRO A 23 26.95 -15.60 9.69
CA PRO A 23 26.23 -15.17 8.50
C PRO A 23 25.44 -16.39 8.02
N VAL A 24 24.11 -16.29 8.05
CA VAL A 24 23.26 -17.25 7.34
C VAL A 24 23.79 -17.24 5.92
N GLN A 25 24.28 -18.38 5.44
CA GLN A 25 24.80 -18.47 4.08
C GLN A 25 23.70 -17.98 3.14
N ALA A 26 24.04 -17.03 2.25
CA ALA A 26 23.08 -16.40 1.36
C ALA A 26 22.24 -17.43 0.58
N ASP A 27 22.81 -18.60 0.30
CA ASP A 27 22.17 -19.73 -0.39
C ASP A 27 20.99 -20.33 0.39
N ALA A 28 21.10 -20.46 1.72
CA ALA A 28 20.01 -20.98 2.56
C ALA A 28 18.81 -20.02 2.57
N LEU A 29 19.09 -18.71 2.68
CA LEU A 29 18.05 -17.68 2.61
C LEU A 29 17.40 -17.63 1.21
N GLN A 30 18.18 -17.81 0.15
CA GLN A 30 17.68 -17.81 -1.23
C GLN A 30 16.75 -19.00 -1.50
N SER A 31 17.07 -20.18 -0.95
CA SER A 31 16.20 -21.36 -1.02
C SER A 31 14.86 -21.12 -0.34
N GLU A 32 14.87 -20.58 0.89
CA GLU A 32 13.64 -20.25 1.62
C GLU A 32 12.79 -19.21 0.89
N ILE A 33 13.41 -18.17 0.33
CA ILE A 33 12.71 -17.17 -0.50
C ILE A 33 12.06 -17.84 -1.70
N THR A 34 12.77 -18.74 -2.39
CA THR A 34 12.24 -19.45 -3.56
C THR A 34 11.04 -20.31 -3.17
N SER A 35 11.15 -21.07 -2.08
CA SER A 35 10.07 -21.91 -1.55
C SER A 35 8.84 -21.10 -1.16
N ALA A 36 9.03 -20.00 -0.42
CA ALA A 36 7.93 -19.13 0.02
C ALA A 36 7.14 -18.56 -1.18
N TRP A 37 7.86 -18.22 -2.23
CA TRP A 37 7.30 -17.72 -3.45
C TRP A 37 6.56 -18.78 -4.28
N THR A 38 7.11 -20.00 -4.41
CA THR A 38 6.41 -21.12 -5.04
C THR A 38 5.10 -21.42 -4.32
N LEU A 39 5.12 -21.40 -2.98
CA LEU A 39 3.91 -21.52 -2.17
C LEU A 39 2.93 -20.37 -2.44
N ALA A 40 3.40 -19.12 -2.53
CA ALA A 40 2.54 -17.98 -2.80
C ALA A 40 1.83 -18.08 -4.16
N GLU A 41 2.55 -18.50 -5.20
CA GLU A 41 1.98 -18.72 -6.53
C GLU A 41 0.95 -19.85 -6.54
N GLN A 42 1.27 -20.99 -5.91
CA GLN A 42 0.32 -22.10 -5.76
C GLN A 42 -0.96 -21.66 -5.02
N ARG A 43 -0.82 -20.94 -3.91
CA ARG A 43 -1.98 -20.44 -3.15
C ARG A 43 -2.80 -19.41 -3.93
N ALA A 44 -2.16 -18.62 -4.79
CA ALA A 44 -2.86 -17.69 -5.65
C ALA A 44 -3.69 -18.42 -6.72
N GLU A 45 -3.15 -19.47 -7.35
CA GLU A 45 -3.90 -20.32 -8.29
C GLU A 45 -5.09 -21.00 -7.59
N GLU A 46 -4.85 -21.65 -6.45
CA GLU A 46 -5.92 -22.29 -5.66
C GLU A 46 -7.03 -21.30 -5.26
N THR A 47 -6.65 -20.06 -4.95
CA THR A 47 -7.61 -18.99 -4.63
C THR A 47 -8.40 -18.57 -5.87
N PHE A 48 -7.75 -18.41 -7.02
CA PHE A 48 -8.40 -18.10 -8.29
C PHE A 48 -9.40 -19.21 -8.68
N ASP A 49 -8.97 -20.47 -8.73
CA ASP A 49 -9.82 -21.60 -9.12
C ASP A 49 -11.05 -21.74 -8.22
N TRP A 50 -10.86 -21.52 -6.91
CA TRP A 50 -11.96 -21.52 -5.96
C TRP A 50 -12.94 -20.36 -6.19
N MET A 51 -12.45 -19.14 -6.42
CA MET A 51 -13.31 -17.97 -6.68
C MET A 51 -14.05 -18.10 -8.02
N ASP A 52 -13.38 -18.58 -9.07
CA ASP A 52 -13.99 -18.81 -10.38
C ASP A 52 -15.09 -19.87 -10.30
N SER A 53 -14.82 -21.01 -9.66
CA SER A 53 -15.84 -22.06 -9.49
C SER A 53 -17.00 -21.67 -8.57
N THR A 54 -16.79 -20.75 -7.61
CA THR A 54 -17.83 -20.34 -6.65
C THR A 54 -18.65 -19.14 -7.13
N LEU A 55 -18.04 -18.21 -7.86
CA LEU A 55 -18.64 -16.93 -8.24
C LEU A 55 -18.70 -16.70 -9.75
N GLY A 56 -17.65 -17.13 -10.46
CA GLY A 56 -17.45 -16.93 -11.89
C GLY A 56 -17.25 -15.47 -12.32
N ASP A 57 -16.95 -15.31 -13.60
CA ASP A 57 -16.92 -14.02 -14.30
C ASP A 57 -18.36 -13.47 -14.49
N PRO A 58 -18.62 -12.18 -14.21
CA PRO A 58 -17.68 -11.14 -13.76
C PRO A 58 -17.67 -10.94 -12.24
N LEU A 59 -18.48 -11.70 -11.50
CA LEU A 59 -18.74 -11.44 -10.09
C LEU A 59 -17.48 -11.54 -9.23
N MET A 60 -16.57 -12.46 -9.55
CA MET A 60 -15.35 -12.67 -8.77
C MET A 60 -14.43 -11.45 -8.73
N TYR A 61 -14.39 -10.64 -9.79
CA TYR A 61 -13.51 -9.47 -9.90
C TYR A 61 -13.92 -8.31 -8.98
N SER A 62 -15.09 -8.41 -8.35
CA SER A 62 -15.61 -7.46 -7.35
C SER A 62 -15.60 -8.03 -5.92
N ARG A 63 -14.84 -9.10 -5.70
CA ARG A 63 -14.71 -9.80 -4.42
C ARG A 63 -13.22 -9.96 -4.08
N TYR A 64 -12.84 -9.67 -2.84
CA TYR A 64 -11.44 -9.69 -2.42
C TYR A 64 -11.23 -10.61 -1.21
N PRO A 65 -10.28 -11.56 -1.27
CA PRO A 65 -9.86 -12.36 -0.12
C PRO A 65 -9.39 -11.50 1.05
N THR A 66 -9.82 -11.84 2.26
CA THR A 66 -9.40 -11.14 3.50
C THR A 66 -8.82 -12.07 4.55
N LEU A 67 -9.67 -12.72 5.34
CA LEU A 67 -9.24 -13.62 6.41
C LEU A 67 -9.46 -15.06 5.98
N GLY A 68 -8.45 -15.89 6.16
CA GLY A 68 -8.59 -17.33 6.06
C GLY A 68 -9.44 -17.86 7.21
N ASN A 69 -10.40 -18.73 6.89
CA ASN A 69 -11.13 -19.49 7.88
C ASN A 69 -10.28 -20.70 8.28
N ASN A 70 -9.77 -20.72 9.50
CA ASN A 70 -8.90 -21.79 9.99
C ASN A 70 -9.57 -23.17 10.04
N ALA A 71 -10.90 -23.24 10.06
CA ALA A 71 -11.62 -24.51 10.07
C ALA A 71 -11.82 -25.09 8.66
N THR A 72 -12.03 -24.23 7.65
CA THR A 72 -12.33 -24.68 6.28
C THR A 72 -11.16 -24.51 5.32
N GLY A 73 -10.13 -23.76 5.70
CA GLY A 73 -9.01 -23.38 4.83
C GLY A 73 -9.38 -22.38 3.73
N ARG A 74 -10.61 -21.84 3.71
CA ARG A 74 -11.10 -20.95 2.65
C ARG A 74 -11.04 -19.48 3.06
N TRP A 75 -10.98 -18.59 2.08
CA TRP A 75 -11.05 -17.15 2.30
C TRP A 75 -12.45 -16.67 2.64
N THR A 76 -12.51 -15.68 3.54
CA THR A 76 -13.64 -14.75 3.62
C THR A 76 -13.46 -13.70 2.53
N LEU A 77 -14.53 -13.43 1.78
CA LEU A 77 -14.53 -12.42 0.72
C LEU A 77 -15.22 -11.14 1.19
N THR A 78 -14.68 -10.00 0.78
CA THR A 78 -15.36 -8.71 0.94
C THR A 78 -16.45 -8.54 -0.09
N ASN A 79 -17.39 -7.63 0.19
CA ASN A 79 -18.40 -7.21 -0.78
C ASN A 79 -18.19 -5.70 -1.06
N LEU A 80 -18.27 -5.31 -2.34
CA LEU A 80 -18.52 -3.93 -2.78
C LEU A 80 -17.36 -2.90 -2.63
N ASN A 81 -16.10 -3.33 -2.67
CA ASN A 81 -14.92 -2.44 -2.80
C ASN A 81 -14.82 -1.39 -1.68
N ARG A 82 -15.12 -1.78 -0.43
CA ARG A 82 -15.18 -0.87 0.73
C ARG A 82 -14.14 -1.17 1.80
N ASP A 83 -13.63 -2.39 1.85
CA ASP A 83 -12.76 -2.84 2.92
C ASP A 83 -11.35 -2.29 2.68
N TRP A 84 -10.68 -1.86 3.75
CA TRP A 84 -9.31 -1.36 3.70
C TRP A 84 -8.31 -2.37 3.13
N ARG A 85 -8.68 -3.66 3.09
CA ARG A 85 -7.86 -4.76 2.58
C ARG A 85 -8.07 -5.06 1.10
N ASP A 86 -9.03 -4.44 0.44
CA ASP A 86 -9.42 -4.84 -0.93
C ASP A 86 -8.28 -4.71 -1.95
N GLY A 87 -7.32 -3.80 -1.74
CA GLY A 87 -6.16 -3.65 -2.61
C GLY A 87 -5.12 -4.77 -2.53
N TYR A 88 -5.07 -5.55 -1.44
CA TYR A 88 -3.97 -6.49 -1.22
C TYR A 88 -3.99 -7.66 -2.19
N TRP A 89 -5.17 -8.17 -2.56
CA TRP A 89 -5.30 -9.29 -3.49
C TRP A 89 -4.76 -8.94 -4.89
N PRO A 90 -5.24 -7.90 -5.59
CA PRO A 90 -4.63 -7.48 -6.84
C PRO A 90 -3.14 -7.14 -6.68
N GLY A 91 -2.73 -6.62 -5.52
CA GLY A 91 -1.32 -6.37 -5.24
C GLY A 91 -0.44 -7.62 -5.23
N ILE A 92 -0.95 -8.73 -4.70
CA ILE A 92 -0.29 -10.04 -4.76
C ILE A 92 -0.19 -10.48 -6.23
N LEU A 93 -1.25 -10.34 -7.02
CA LEU A 93 -1.26 -10.72 -8.43
C LEU A 93 -0.27 -9.89 -9.25
N TRP A 94 -0.17 -8.58 -9.02
CA TRP A 94 0.84 -7.73 -9.65
C TRP A 94 2.27 -8.17 -9.31
N MET A 95 2.52 -8.56 -8.05
CA MET A 95 3.84 -9.07 -7.65
C MET A 95 4.17 -10.41 -8.32
N LEU A 96 3.18 -11.31 -8.47
CA LEU A 96 3.35 -12.55 -9.23
C LEU A 96 3.61 -12.28 -10.71
N ALA A 97 2.90 -11.34 -11.33
CA ALA A 97 3.11 -10.93 -12.70
C ALA A 97 4.52 -10.35 -12.92
N GLU A 98 5.00 -9.49 -12.01
CA GLU A 98 6.38 -8.97 -12.05
C GLU A 98 7.42 -10.08 -11.95
N ARG A 99 7.24 -10.99 -11.00
CA ARG A 99 8.22 -12.04 -10.71
C ARG A 99 8.30 -13.10 -11.81
N THR A 100 7.16 -13.49 -12.37
CA THR A 100 7.08 -14.60 -13.34
C THR A 100 7.14 -14.12 -14.78
N GLY A 101 6.82 -12.85 -15.04
CA GLY A 101 6.58 -12.34 -16.40
C GLY A 101 5.31 -12.89 -17.06
N SER A 102 4.47 -13.62 -16.33
CA SER A 102 3.27 -14.27 -16.86
C SER A 102 2.18 -13.27 -17.21
N GLU A 103 1.69 -13.34 -18.44
CA GLU A 103 0.58 -12.50 -18.90
C GLU A 103 -0.75 -12.88 -18.25
N ILE A 104 -0.93 -14.16 -17.87
CA ILE A 104 -2.12 -14.60 -17.14
C ILE A 104 -2.20 -13.90 -15.78
N TRP A 105 -1.07 -13.79 -15.08
CA TRP A 105 -1.01 -13.07 -13.80
C TRP A 105 -1.27 -11.58 -13.98
N ARG A 106 -0.74 -10.99 -15.04
CA ARG A 106 -0.97 -9.57 -15.38
C ARG A 106 -2.45 -9.29 -15.67
N GLN A 107 -3.08 -10.11 -16.50
CA GLN A 107 -4.50 -9.97 -16.83
C GLN A 107 -5.38 -10.11 -15.58
N ARG A 108 -5.16 -11.14 -14.76
CA ARG A 108 -5.88 -11.31 -13.48
C ARG A 108 -5.67 -10.10 -12.57
N ALA A 109 -4.44 -9.61 -12.42
CA ALA A 109 -4.16 -8.42 -11.61
C ALA A 109 -4.94 -7.20 -12.12
N THR A 110 -4.98 -6.98 -13.42
CA THR A 110 -5.77 -5.95 -14.09
C THR A 110 -7.26 -6.07 -13.77
N ASP A 111 -7.84 -7.26 -13.95
CA ASP A 111 -9.29 -7.48 -13.79
C ASP A 111 -9.77 -7.23 -12.35
N TRP A 112 -8.99 -7.63 -11.34
CA TRP A 112 -9.28 -7.30 -9.94
C TRP A 112 -8.94 -5.86 -9.55
N THR A 113 -8.05 -5.18 -10.28
CA THR A 113 -7.66 -3.80 -9.99
C THR A 113 -8.69 -2.78 -10.49
N ILE A 114 -9.21 -2.96 -11.71
CA ILE A 114 -10.09 -1.97 -12.36
C ILE A 114 -11.29 -1.58 -11.47
N PRO A 115 -12.02 -2.52 -10.84
CA PRO A 115 -13.17 -2.18 -10.01
C PRO A 115 -12.83 -1.33 -8.76
N LEU A 116 -11.57 -1.35 -8.30
CA LEU A 116 -11.16 -0.60 -7.10
C LEU A 116 -11.09 0.91 -7.31
N GLU A 117 -11.09 1.40 -8.55
CA GLU A 117 -11.23 2.83 -8.82
C GLU A 117 -12.52 3.40 -8.21
N ALA A 118 -13.59 2.60 -8.23
CA ALA A 118 -14.90 2.95 -7.66
C ALA A 118 -14.98 2.76 -6.14
N THR A 119 -13.86 2.58 -5.43
CA THR A 119 -13.88 2.38 -3.97
C THR A 119 -14.57 3.54 -3.25
N THR A 120 -15.47 3.17 -2.33
CA THR A 120 -16.22 4.11 -1.49
C THR A 120 -15.63 4.25 -0.09
N ASN A 121 -14.41 3.74 0.15
CA ASN A 121 -13.73 3.95 1.42
C ASN A 121 -13.53 5.46 1.67
N ILE A 122 -13.90 5.90 2.87
CA ILE A 122 -13.88 7.31 3.27
C ILE A 122 -12.82 7.62 4.33
N ASP A 123 -12.05 6.62 4.75
CA ASP A 123 -11.05 6.70 5.83
C ASP A 123 -9.64 6.86 5.25
N HIS A 124 -8.64 6.90 6.12
CA HIS A 124 -7.25 7.09 5.71
C HIS A 124 -6.68 5.91 4.91
N ASP A 125 -7.30 4.73 5.03
CA ASP A 125 -6.90 3.48 4.40
C ASP A 125 -7.02 3.45 2.87
N ILE A 126 -7.48 4.55 2.26
CA ILE A 126 -7.51 4.71 0.81
C ILE A 126 -6.13 4.48 0.18
N GLY A 127 -5.04 4.80 0.90
CA GLY A 127 -3.68 4.54 0.45
C GLY A 127 -3.39 3.04 0.32
N PHE A 128 -3.81 2.21 1.28
CA PHE A 128 -3.65 0.76 1.20
C PHE A 128 -4.37 0.19 -0.02
N ILE A 129 -5.64 0.56 -0.22
CA ILE A 129 -6.45 0.08 -1.34
C ILE A 129 -5.79 0.48 -2.66
N THR A 130 -5.50 1.76 -2.82
CA THR A 130 -5.02 2.31 -4.10
C THR A 130 -3.59 1.92 -4.43
N LEU A 131 -2.64 2.04 -3.49
CA LEU A 131 -1.22 1.78 -3.78
C LEU A 131 -0.95 0.31 -4.08
N THR A 132 -1.62 -0.60 -3.37
CA THR A 132 -1.43 -2.03 -3.60
C THR A 132 -2.17 -2.54 -4.83
N SER A 133 -3.09 -1.77 -5.42
CA SER A 133 -3.79 -2.13 -6.66
C SER A 133 -3.39 -1.20 -7.83
N LEU A 134 -4.11 -0.09 -7.99
CA LEU A 134 -3.96 0.91 -9.04
C LEU A 134 -2.53 1.46 -9.13
N GLY A 135 -1.91 1.77 -7.98
CA GLY A 135 -0.53 2.27 -7.93
C GLY A 135 0.49 1.23 -8.40
N LYS A 136 0.29 -0.05 -8.08
CA LYS A 136 1.11 -1.15 -8.59
C LYS A 136 0.90 -1.35 -10.09
N GLY A 137 -0.35 -1.40 -10.56
CA GLY A 137 -0.66 -1.51 -11.99
C GLY A 137 -0.03 -0.36 -12.80
N LEU A 138 -0.18 0.88 -12.35
CA LEU A 138 0.43 2.07 -12.98
C LEU A 138 1.94 1.90 -13.22
N LEU A 139 2.65 1.31 -12.25
CA LEU A 139 4.09 1.12 -12.30
C LEU A 139 4.52 -0.21 -12.95
N HIS A 140 3.58 -1.10 -13.23
CA HIS A 140 3.82 -2.35 -13.95
C HIS A 140 3.70 -2.16 -15.47
N HIS A 141 2.90 -1.19 -15.90
CA HIS A 141 2.75 -0.80 -17.29
C HIS A 141 3.79 0.25 -17.72
N ASP A 142 4.20 0.17 -18.98
CA ASP A 142 5.13 1.07 -19.67
C ASP A 142 4.74 1.23 -21.15
N GLU A 143 5.56 1.92 -21.94
CA GLU A 143 5.28 2.16 -23.38
C GLU A 143 5.20 0.88 -24.23
N LEU A 144 5.70 -0.26 -23.74
CA LEU A 144 5.63 -1.54 -24.45
C LEU A 144 4.34 -2.31 -24.12
N THR A 145 3.92 -2.22 -22.87
CA THR A 145 2.76 -2.97 -22.32
C THR A 145 1.48 -2.14 -22.28
N ASP A 146 1.56 -0.84 -22.52
CA ASP A 146 0.44 0.10 -22.64
C ASP A 146 0.85 1.28 -23.57
N PRO A 147 1.07 1.03 -24.87
CA PRO A 147 1.61 2.04 -25.81
C PRO A 147 0.71 3.26 -25.97
N ASP A 148 -0.60 3.09 -25.83
CA ASP A 148 -1.58 4.17 -25.92
C ASP A 148 -1.84 4.85 -24.55
N ASN A 149 -1.12 4.45 -23.49
CA ASN A 149 -1.26 4.89 -22.10
C ASN A 149 -2.68 4.75 -21.51
N VAL A 150 -3.55 3.91 -22.08
CA VAL A 150 -4.95 3.81 -21.66
C VAL A 150 -5.06 3.35 -20.21
N TYR A 151 -4.30 2.32 -19.83
CA TYR A 151 -4.32 1.81 -18.46
C TYR A 151 -3.59 2.76 -17.49
N ARG A 152 -2.44 3.29 -17.91
CA ARG A 152 -1.64 4.20 -17.09
C ARG A 152 -2.38 5.50 -16.80
N ASP A 153 -3.09 6.08 -17.76
CA ASP A 153 -3.88 7.30 -17.54
C ASP A 153 -5.07 7.04 -16.60
N PHE A 154 -5.76 5.91 -16.78
CA PHE A 154 -6.80 5.44 -15.85
C PHE A 154 -6.27 5.30 -14.42
N ALA A 155 -5.19 4.55 -14.24
CA ALA A 155 -4.61 4.30 -12.91
C ALA A 155 -4.04 5.58 -12.28
N LYS A 156 -3.41 6.45 -13.08
CA LYS A 156 -2.93 7.77 -12.63
C LYS A 156 -4.09 8.61 -12.10
N ALA A 157 -5.19 8.72 -12.84
CA ALA A 157 -6.36 9.49 -12.40
C ALA A 157 -6.94 8.96 -11.07
N ALA A 158 -7.00 7.63 -10.92
CA ALA A 158 -7.46 7.00 -9.69
C ALA A 158 -6.52 7.25 -8.50
N VAL A 159 -5.20 7.20 -8.71
CA VAL A 159 -4.18 7.56 -7.70
C VAL A 159 -4.31 9.01 -7.25
N LEU A 160 -4.46 9.95 -8.19
CA LEU A 160 -4.65 11.37 -7.87
C LEU A 160 -5.94 11.62 -7.08
N THR A 161 -7.02 10.91 -7.44
CA THR A 161 -8.28 10.96 -6.69
C THR A 161 -8.12 10.44 -5.26
N ALA A 162 -7.42 9.32 -5.07
CA ALA A 162 -7.12 8.79 -3.75
C ALA A 162 -6.26 9.74 -2.91
N ALA A 163 -5.25 10.37 -3.52
CA ALA A 163 -4.44 11.37 -2.85
C ALA A 163 -5.26 12.59 -2.43
N ALA A 164 -6.14 13.10 -3.29
CA ALA A 164 -7.06 14.19 -2.92
C ALA A 164 -7.99 13.80 -1.76
N LYS A 165 -8.51 12.57 -1.74
CA LYS A 165 -9.32 12.05 -0.63
C LYS A 165 -8.52 12.01 0.68
N LEU A 166 -7.29 11.51 0.68
CA LEU A 166 -6.44 11.46 1.88
C LEU A 166 -6.01 12.86 2.33
N GLU A 167 -5.66 13.73 1.39
CA GLU A 167 -5.28 15.12 1.62
C GLU A 167 -6.39 15.92 2.29
N ALA A 168 -7.65 15.72 1.89
CA ALA A 168 -8.82 16.34 2.54
C ALA A 168 -8.99 15.92 4.02
N ARG A 169 -8.25 14.91 4.48
CA ARG A 169 -8.22 14.48 5.89
C ARG A 169 -7.10 15.18 6.67
N PHE A 170 -6.15 15.84 6.02
CA PHE A 170 -5.07 16.58 6.67
C PHE A 170 -5.63 17.77 7.44
N ASN A 171 -5.39 17.82 8.75
CA ASN A 171 -6.00 18.81 9.66
C ASN A 171 -7.53 18.92 9.49
N LYS A 172 -8.17 17.78 9.16
CA LYS A 172 -9.62 17.71 8.88
C LYS A 172 -10.41 18.55 9.88
N PRO A 173 -11.30 19.44 9.40
CA PRO A 173 -12.10 20.27 10.28
C PRO A 173 -12.90 19.45 11.29
N ASN A 174 -13.08 20.01 12.48
CA ASN A 174 -14.03 19.49 13.45
C ASN A 174 -15.47 19.70 12.93
N ALA A 175 -16.48 19.24 13.69
CA ALA A 175 -17.87 19.35 13.26
C ALA A 175 -18.41 20.79 13.14
N PHE A 176 -17.69 21.79 13.67
CA PHE A 176 -18.03 23.21 13.52
C PHE A 176 -17.41 23.85 12.28
N GLY A 177 -16.57 23.12 11.55
CA GLY A 177 -15.87 23.62 10.36
C GLY A 177 -14.51 24.24 10.65
N ASP A 178 -14.05 24.28 11.91
CA ASP A 178 -12.73 24.79 12.25
C ASP A 178 -11.64 23.74 12.00
N PRO A 179 -10.50 24.09 11.39
CA PRO A 179 -9.41 23.15 11.18
C PRO A 179 -8.82 22.69 12.52
N VAL A 180 -8.58 21.39 12.65
CA VAL A 180 -7.87 20.84 13.82
C VAL A 180 -6.37 20.88 13.52
N PRO A 181 -5.56 21.73 14.19
CA PRO A 181 -4.16 21.98 13.83
C PRO A 181 -3.23 20.90 14.40
N ALA A 182 -3.49 19.64 14.04
CA ALA A 182 -2.82 18.48 14.62
C ALA A 182 -1.58 18.03 13.82
N GLY A 183 -1.52 18.41 12.54
CA GLY A 183 -0.37 18.25 11.65
C GLY A 183 -0.29 16.86 11.01
N PHE A 184 -1.42 16.20 10.75
CA PHE A 184 -1.51 14.89 10.09
C PHE A 184 -2.92 14.70 9.50
N THR A 185 -3.13 13.58 8.83
CA THR A 185 -4.43 13.16 8.31
C THR A 185 -5.22 12.39 9.38
N ARG A 186 -6.54 12.66 9.46
CA ARG A 186 -7.43 11.98 10.40
C ARG A 186 -7.59 10.53 9.99
N SER A 187 -7.52 9.59 10.92
CA SER A 187 -7.58 8.17 10.55
C SER A 187 -8.96 7.69 10.14
N TRP A 188 -9.99 7.93 10.95
CA TRP A 188 -11.39 7.66 10.61
C TRP A 188 -12.28 8.81 11.05
N ASN A 189 -13.51 8.85 10.54
CA ASN A 189 -14.48 9.83 11.02
C ASN A 189 -15.02 9.38 12.38
N THR A 190 -15.08 10.31 13.31
CA THR A 190 -15.61 10.11 14.65
C THR A 190 -16.93 10.87 14.79
N PRO A 191 -17.85 10.42 15.68
CA PRO A 191 -19.01 11.21 16.04
C PRO A 191 -18.61 12.58 16.59
N PHE A 192 -19.55 13.52 16.60
CA PHE A 192 -19.36 14.83 17.17
C PHE A 192 -18.83 14.75 18.62
N GLN A 193 -17.76 15.51 18.91
CA GLN A 193 -17.05 15.55 20.20
C GLN A 193 -16.20 14.31 20.54
N ASP A 194 -16.12 13.28 19.69
CA ASP A 194 -15.13 12.22 19.87
C ASP A 194 -13.77 12.69 19.28
N PRO A 195 -12.66 12.56 20.04
CA PRO A 195 -11.40 13.23 19.72
C PRO A 195 -10.80 12.78 18.39
N TYR A 196 -10.07 13.68 17.73
CA TYR A 196 -9.43 13.47 16.43
C TYR A 196 -8.44 12.31 16.51
N PRO A 197 -8.76 11.13 15.92
CA PRO A 197 -7.92 9.96 16.07
C PRO A 197 -6.88 9.87 14.98
N VAL A 198 -5.68 9.45 15.37
CA VAL A 198 -4.61 9.04 14.46
C VAL A 198 -4.03 7.70 14.89
N CYS A 199 -4.08 6.72 14.00
CA CYS A 199 -3.47 5.41 14.18
C CYS A 199 -2.13 5.29 13.43
N ILE A 200 -1.28 4.38 13.89
CA ILE A 200 0.11 4.26 13.41
C ILE A 200 0.22 3.72 11.97
N ASP A 201 -0.74 2.91 11.51
CA ASP A 201 -0.91 2.48 10.11
C ASP A 201 -1.17 3.65 9.15
N ASN A 202 -1.61 4.80 9.64
CA ASN A 202 -1.80 5.98 8.80
C ASN A 202 -0.49 6.42 8.12
N LEU A 203 0.68 6.07 8.70
CA LEU A 203 1.99 6.26 8.07
C LEU A 203 2.12 5.52 6.73
N MET A 204 1.56 4.32 6.61
CA MET A 204 1.64 3.51 5.39
C MET A 204 0.90 4.15 4.23
N ASN A 205 -0.14 4.93 4.53
CA ASN A 205 -0.99 5.57 3.53
C ASN A 205 -0.37 6.84 2.94
N LEU A 206 0.68 7.41 3.55
CA LEU A 206 1.31 8.66 3.09
C LEU A 206 1.99 8.52 1.73
N GLU A 207 2.34 7.30 1.32
CA GLU A 207 2.98 7.05 0.02
C GLU A 207 2.09 7.46 -1.17
N VAL A 208 0.76 7.48 -1.01
CA VAL A 208 -0.14 7.95 -2.08
C VAL A 208 0.03 9.45 -2.33
N LEU A 209 0.33 10.22 -1.29
CA LEU A 209 0.61 11.66 -1.39
C LEU A 209 1.97 11.90 -2.07
N PHE A 210 2.99 11.12 -1.71
CA PHE A 210 4.28 11.19 -2.39
C PHE A 210 4.18 10.81 -3.87
N LEU A 211 3.45 9.74 -4.19
CA LEU A 211 3.24 9.31 -5.56
C LEU A 211 2.46 10.35 -6.37
N ALA A 212 1.42 10.95 -5.80
CA ALA A 212 0.66 12.02 -6.46
C ALA A 212 1.52 13.26 -6.75
N TYR A 213 2.40 13.63 -5.82
CA TYR A 213 3.40 14.66 -6.06
C TYR A 213 4.32 14.30 -7.23
N GLU A 214 4.84 13.07 -7.28
CA GLU A 214 5.71 12.63 -8.37
C GLU A 214 4.99 12.57 -9.74
N LEU A 215 3.70 12.26 -9.75
CA LEU A 215 2.87 12.13 -10.96
C LEU A 215 2.37 13.47 -11.54
N ASP A 216 2.20 14.48 -10.69
CA ASP A 216 1.55 15.75 -11.05
C ASP A 216 2.18 16.96 -10.36
N GLY A 217 2.17 17.02 -9.02
CA GLY A 217 2.57 18.22 -8.27
C GLY A 217 4.02 18.69 -8.52
N CYS A 218 4.94 17.77 -8.78
CA CYS A 218 6.33 18.06 -9.09
C CYS A 218 6.48 18.83 -10.41
N GLN A 219 5.60 18.57 -11.39
CA GLN A 219 5.62 19.23 -12.70
C GLN A 219 5.13 20.67 -12.62
N THR A 220 4.23 20.96 -11.68
CA THR A 220 3.63 22.29 -11.47
C THR A 220 4.30 23.09 -10.35
N GLY A 221 5.27 22.49 -9.65
CA GLY A 221 5.92 23.07 -8.48
C GLY A 221 5.06 23.07 -7.20
N GLN A 222 3.88 22.45 -7.23
CA GLN A 222 2.97 22.37 -6.08
C GLN A 222 3.36 21.20 -5.17
N ARG A 223 3.85 21.53 -3.97
CA ARG A 223 4.42 20.54 -3.02
C ARG A 223 3.47 20.14 -1.88
N VAL A 224 2.20 20.53 -1.94
CA VAL A 224 1.23 20.34 -0.83
C VAL A 224 1.18 18.88 -0.34
N TRP A 225 1.00 17.92 -1.25
CA TRP A 225 0.97 16.49 -0.90
C TRP A 225 2.28 16.02 -0.26
N PHE A 226 3.42 16.45 -0.78
CA PHE A 226 4.74 16.09 -0.26
C PHE A 226 4.97 16.68 1.15
N ASP A 227 4.70 17.97 1.31
CA ASP A 227 4.96 18.69 2.55
C ASP A 227 4.02 18.21 3.67
N HIS A 228 2.76 17.91 3.36
CA HIS A 228 1.81 17.35 4.31
C HIS A 228 2.12 15.89 4.68
N ALA A 229 2.59 15.06 3.75
CA ALA A 229 3.10 13.72 4.08
C ALA A 229 4.29 13.80 5.04
N LEU A 230 5.23 14.71 4.80
CA LEU A 230 6.38 14.91 5.69
C LEU A 230 5.96 15.46 7.06
N GLN A 231 5.02 16.41 7.08
CA GLN A 231 4.47 16.95 8.32
C GLN A 231 3.73 15.87 9.12
N HIS A 232 2.96 15.00 8.47
CA HIS A 232 2.30 13.87 9.11
C HIS A 232 3.33 12.96 9.80
N ALA A 233 4.37 12.55 9.08
CA ALA A 233 5.42 11.69 9.63
C ALA A 233 6.11 12.33 10.84
N ARG A 234 6.47 13.62 10.77
CA ARG A 234 7.05 14.38 11.89
C ARG A 234 6.11 14.43 13.09
N SER A 235 4.83 14.71 12.85
CA SER A 235 3.81 14.73 13.89
C SER A 235 3.64 13.37 14.56
N THR A 236 3.78 12.29 13.80
CA THR A 236 3.73 10.91 14.31
C THR A 236 4.95 10.60 15.18
N ILE A 237 6.16 11.00 14.77
CA ILE A 237 7.37 10.86 15.62
C ILE A 237 7.15 11.55 16.97
N ALA A 238 6.62 12.77 16.96
CA ALA A 238 6.45 13.56 18.18
C ALA A 238 5.39 12.99 19.15
N ARG A 239 4.42 12.21 18.67
CA ARG A 239 3.20 11.87 19.45
C ARG A 239 2.99 10.38 19.65
N HIS A 240 3.34 9.55 18.66
CA HIS A 240 3.15 8.09 18.69
C HIS A 240 4.39 7.33 19.16
N MET A 241 5.60 7.88 19.01
CA MET A 241 6.82 7.23 19.48
C MET A 241 6.98 7.42 20.99
N ARG A 242 7.37 6.35 21.67
CA ARG A 242 7.77 6.39 23.08
C ARG A 242 9.29 6.53 23.20
N PRO A 243 9.80 7.02 24.35
CA PRO A 243 11.23 7.14 24.59
C PRO A 243 12.00 5.81 24.49
N ASP A 244 11.33 4.68 24.71
CA ASP A 244 11.90 3.33 24.61
C ASP A 244 11.91 2.75 23.18
N GLY A 245 11.48 3.53 22.18
CA GLY A 245 11.42 3.10 20.77
C GLY A 245 10.17 2.32 20.38
N GLY A 246 9.28 1.99 21.33
CA GLY A 246 7.99 1.40 21.03
C GLY A 246 6.96 2.44 20.57
N THR A 247 5.90 1.99 19.89
CA THR A 247 4.84 2.87 19.38
C THR A 247 3.52 2.70 20.12
N TYR A 248 2.81 3.80 20.35
CA TYR A 248 1.37 3.76 20.59
C TYR A 248 0.63 3.38 19.30
N HIS A 249 -0.44 2.61 19.43
CA HIS A 249 -1.29 2.27 18.29
C HIS A 249 -2.11 3.49 17.86
N VAL A 250 -2.85 4.11 18.77
CA VAL A 250 -3.71 5.26 18.47
C VAL A 250 -3.43 6.42 19.41
N VAL A 251 -3.38 7.63 18.86
CA VAL A 251 -3.31 8.88 19.61
C VAL A 251 -4.50 9.75 19.21
N LYS A 252 -5.28 10.15 20.20
CA LYS A 252 -6.47 10.99 20.10
C LYS A 252 -6.13 12.42 20.51
N HIS A 253 -6.67 13.40 19.79
CA HIS A 253 -6.38 14.82 19.99
C HIS A 253 -7.66 15.61 20.20
N PHE A 254 -7.62 16.64 21.05
CA PHE A 254 -8.76 17.51 21.28
C PHE A 254 -9.22 18.15 19.96
N GLU A 255 -10.51 18.08 19.65
CA GLU A 255 -11.05 18.67 18.41
C GLU A 255 -11.46 20.15 18.58
N THR A 256 -11.67 20.60 19.81
CA THR A 256 -12.25 21.90 20.14
C THR A 256 -11.65 22.46 21.44
N GLY A 257 -11.95 23.73 21.70
CA GLY A 257 -11.55 24.40 22.94
C GLY A 257 -10.07 24.83 22.96
N PRO A 258 -9.55 25.25 24.13
CA PRO A 258 -8.23 25.87 24.25
C PRO A 258 -7.05 24.91 23.97
N HIS A 259 -7.33 23.60 23.92
CA HIS A 259 -6.33 22.55 23.73
C HIS A 259 -6.43 21.88 22.34
N VAL A 260 -7.18 22.46 21.40
CA VAL A 260 -7.41 21.90 20.07
C VAL A 260 -6.10 21.49 19.36
N GLY A 261 -6.07 20.28 18.80
CA GLY A 261 -4.91 19.69 18.13
C GLY A 261 -3.84 19.09 19.08
N THR A 262 -3.95 19.29 20.39
CA THR A 262 -3.05 18.66 21.37
C THR A 262 -3.52 17.26 21.76
N VAL A 263 -2.61 16.43 22.29
CA VAL A 263 -2.90 15.04 22.67
C VAL A 263 -3.86 15.01 23.84
N GLU A 264 -4.96 14.30 23.67
CA GLU A 264 -5.93 14.02 24.72
C GLU A 264 -5.69 12.64 25.34
N ARG A 265 -5.49 11.62 24.50
CA ARG A 265 -5.35 10.23 24.97
C ARG A 265 -4.47 9.42 24.04
N LYS A 266 -3.76 8.44 24.61
CA LYS A 266 -3.04 7.40 23.89
C LYS A 266 -3.64 6.04 24.26
N HIS A 267 -3.97 5.21 23.29
CA HIS A 267 -4.61 3.91 23.54
C HIS A 267 -4.35 2.90 22.42
N THR A 268 -5.00 1.75 22.51
CA THR A 268 -4.95 0.71 21.48
C THR A 268 -6.32 0.08 21.26
N TRP A 269 -6.58 -0.34 20.01
CA TRP A 269 -7.74 -1.18 19.65
C TRP A 269 -7.39 -2.66 19.49
N GLN A 270 -6.11 -2.97 19.25
CA GLN A 270 -5.67 -4.31 18.80
C GLN A 270 -4.44 -4.83 19.57
N GLY A 271 -3.77 -3.96 20.31
CA GLY A 271 -2.67 -4.34 21.19
C GLY A 271 -3.17 -4.81 22.55
N PHE A 272 -2.29 -5.42 23.33
CA PHE A 272 -2.60 -5.96 24.65
C PHE A 272 -3.01 -4.88 25.65
N ALA A 273 -2.30 -3.74 25.66
CA ALA A 273 -2.55 -2.58 26.51
C ALA A 273 -2.14 -1.28 25.80
N ALA A 274 -2.59 -0.12 26.29
CA ALA A 274 -2.21 1.18 25.71
C ALA A 274 -0.69 1.39 25.68
N GLU A 275 0.02 0.92 26.71
CA GLU A 275 1.47 0.98 26.86
C GLU A 275 2.18 -0.27 26.31
N SER A 276 1.45 -1.21 25.71
CA SER A 276 2.08 -2.34 25.00
C SER A 276 2.57 -1.91 23.62
N THR A 277 3.58 -2.61 23.10
CA THR A 277 3.99 -2.45 21.69
C THR A 277 3.33 -3.53 20.84
N TRP A 278 2.24 -3.15 20.18
CA TRP A 278 1.58 -4.04 19.25
C TRP A 278 2.47 -4.31 18.03
N SER A 279 2.83 -5.56 17.80
CA SER A 279 3.87 -5.95 16.82
C SER A 279 3.60 -5.45 15.39
N ARG A 280 2.35 -5.54 14.92
CA ARG A 280 1.99 -5.02 13.58
C ARG A 280 2.02 -3.50 13.53
N GLY A 281 1.63 -2.80 14.60
CA GLY A 281 1.76 -1.34 14.70
C GLY A 281 3.21 -0.89 14.65
N GLN A 282 4.11 -1.62 15.35
CA GLN A 282 5.55 -1.37 15.27
C GLN A 282 6.08 -1.62 13.85
N ALA A 283 5.62 -2.67 13.17
CA ALA A 283 6.00 -2.96 11.79
C ALA A 283 5.56 -1.85 10.83
N TRP A 284 4.36 -1.29 11.01
CA TRP A 284 3.87 -0.12 10.26
C TRP A 284 4.72 1.11 10.47
N ALA A 285 5.17 1.37 11.70
CA ALA A 285 6.09 2.47 11.95
C ALA A 285 7.45 2.26 11.27
N ILE A 286 8.05 1.07 11.41
CA ILE A 286 9.34 0.74 10.78
C ILE A 286 9.25 0.91 9.26
N HIS A 287 8.24 0.32 8.63
CA HIS A 287 8.07 0.41 7.18
C HIS A 287 7.71 1.83 6.74
N GLY A 288 6.76 2.47 7.43
CA GLY A 288 6.28 3.81 7.12
C GLY A 288 7.39 4.86 7.19
N PHE A 289 8.18 4.86 8.26
CA PHE A 289 9.32 5.78 8.36
C PHE A 289 10.43 5.47 7.35
N THR A 290 10.66 4.20 7.03
CA THR A 290 11.60 3.83 5.96
C THR A 290 11.14 4.37 4.60
N MET A 291 9.84 4.25 4.29
CA MET A 291 9.22 4.81 3.08
C MET A 291 9.34 6.34 3.06
N VAL A 292 8.97 7.01 4.15
CA VAL A 292 9.06 8.48 4.25
C VAL A 292 10.50 8.95 4.06
N HIS A 293 11.47 8.29 4.70
CA HIS A 293 12.89 8.61 4.53
C HIS A 293 13.31 8.46 3.06
N ARG A 294 12.91 7.36 2.39
CA ARG A 294 13.21 7.14 0.97
C ARG A 294 12.71 8.29 0.09
N HIS A 295 11.52 8.82 0.31
CA HIS A 295 11.01 9.96 -0.46
C HIS A 295 11.67 11.29 -0.04
N ALA A 296 11.88 11.51 1.27
CA ALA A 296 12.48 12.74 1.79
C ALA A 296 13.96 12.92 1.41
N SER A 297 14.69 11.83 1.16
CA SER A 297 16.10 11.86 0.75
C SER A 297 16.32 11.99 -0.76
N ARG A 298 15.26 12.07 -1.57
CA ARG A 298 15.37 12.24 -3.02
C ARG A 298 15.64 13.70 -3.39
N ASP A 299 16.19 13.87 -4.59
CA ASP A 299 16.16 15.18 -5.27
C ASP A 299 14.69 15.59 -5.45
N PRO A 300 14.26 16.70 -4.83
CA PRO A 300 12.87 17.15 -4.90
C PRO A 300 12.43 17.57 -6.31
N THR A 301 13.37 17.73 -7.25
CA THR A 301 13.07 18.02 -8.67
C THR A 301 12.88 16.77 -9.53
N SER A 302 13.16 15.58 -8.98
CA SER A 302 12.99 14.31 -9.70
C SER A 302 11.52 13.88 -9.72
N CYS A 303 10.78 14.28 -10.76
CA CYS A 303 9.39 13.87 -10.99
C CYS A 303 9.28 12.43 -11.55
N ARG A 304 9.98 11.46 -10.96
CA ARG A 304 9.97 10.04 -11.37
C ARG A 304 9.11 9.21 -10.42
N PRO A 305 7.89 8.80 -10.81
CA PRO A 305 6.97 8.04 -9.96
C PRO A 305 7.56 6.73 -9.48
N ARG A 306 7.51 6.47 -8.18
CA ARG A 306 7.85 5.18 -7.56
C ARG A 306 7.02 4.94 -6.30
N ILE A 307 6.79 3.68 -5.99
CA ILE A 307 6.33 3.22 -4.67
C ILE A 307 7.44 2.42 -3.98
N SER A 308 7.36 2.33 -2.66
CA SER A 308 8.35 1.73 -1.76
C SER A 308 8.32 0.22 -1.73
N MET A 309 7.31 -0.38 -2.36
CA MET A 309 7.29 -1.81 -2.59
C MET A 309 8.48 -2.21 -3.49
N PRO A 310 9.18 -3.30 -3.15
CA PRO A 310 10.35 -3.71 -3.90
C PRO A 310 9.95 -4.02 -5.35
N ARG A 311 10.41 -3.18 -6.28
CA ARG A 311 10.68 -3.66 -7.64
C ARG A 311 11.86 -4.60 -7.52
N GLN A 312 11.79 -5.80 -8.07
CA GLN A 312 13.02 -6.53 -8.29
C GLN A 312 13.81 -5.70 -9.31
N GLU A 313 14.89 -5.05 -8.86
CA GLU A 313 15.92 -4.63 -9.79
C GLU A 313 16.43 -5.91 -10.43
N SER A 314 16.00 -6.19 -11.67
CA SER A 314 16.68 -7.14 -12.53
C SER A 314 18.06 -6.55 -12.81
N ARG A 315 18.99 -6.73 -11.88
CA ARG A 315 20.41 -6.61 -12.20
C ARG A 315 20.73 -7.77 -13.13
N SER A 316 20.47 -7.57 -14.42
CA SER A 316 21.11 -8.29 -15.52
C SER A 316 22.58 -7.87 -15.58
N GLY A 317 23.31 -8.12 -14.50
CA GLY A 317 24.74 -7.96 -14.39
C GLY A 317 25.34 -9.33 -14.13
N HIS A 318 25.42 -10.16 -15.17
CA HIS A 318 26.30 -11.32 -15.18
C HIS A 318 27.74 -10.82 -15.01
N GLY A 319 28.19 -10.71 -13.77
CA GLY A 319 29.60 -10.72 -13.41
C GLY A 319 30.09 -12.16 -13.37
N THR A 320 30.04 -12.87 -14.50
CA THR A 320 30.74 -14.15 -14.67
C THR A 320 31.75 -14.01 -15.78
N THR A 321 33.01 -14.08 -15.35
CA THR A 321 34.21 -14.28 -16.15
C THR A 321 33.95 -15.34 -17.23
N ARG A 322 34.26 -14.99 -18.48
CA ARG A 322 34.26 -15.89 -19.63
C ARG A 322 35.12 -17.12 -19.35
N THR A 323 34.51 -18.30 -19.46
CA THR A 323 35.18 -19.47 -20.04
C THR A 323 34.20 -20.14 -21.01
N SER A 324 34.66 -20.30 -22.24
CA SER A 324 34.00 -20.96 -23.37
C SER A 324 33.56 -22.38 -23.05
N THR A 325 32.38 -22.80 -23.54
CA THR A 325 32.23 -23.88 -24.55
C THR A 325 30.75 -24.16 -24.89
N THR A 326 30.44 -24.04 -26.19
CA THR A 326 29.53 -24.89 -27.02
C THR A 326 28.01 -25.01 -26.77
N THR A 327 27.27 -24.51 -27.78
CA THR A 327 25.98 -24.95 -28.42
C THR A 327 24.63 -24.85 -27.69
N PRO A 328 23.58 -24.27 -28.33
CA PRO A 328 22.22 -24.17 -27.79
C PRO A 328 21.30 -25.35 -28.19
N PRO A 329 20.30 -25.73 -27.38
CA PRO A 329 19.25 -26.66 -27.78
C PRO A 329 18.10 -25.95 -28.53
N PRO A 330 17.29 -26.69 -29.32
CA PRO A 330 16.33 -26.12 -30.27
C PRO A 330 14.98 -25.72 -29.63
N SER A 331 14.34 -24.74 -30.27
CA SER A 331 13.03 -24.16 -29.94
C SER A 331 11.86 -25.08 -30.33
N PRO A 332 10.78 -25.20 -29.53
CA PRO A 332 9.53 -25.77 -30.00
C PRO A 332 8.53 -24.70 -30.46
N ALA A 333 8.18 -24.85 -31.74
CA ALA A 333 6.97 -24.48 -32.48
C ALA A 333 5.85 -23.64 -31.82
N SER A 334 5.53 -22.59 -32.54
CA SER A 334 4.30 -21.78 -32.52
C SER A 334 3.01 -22.60 -32.59
N VAL A 335 2.05 -22.31 -31.70
CA VAL A 335 0.63 -22.64 -31.89
C VAL A 335 -0.16 -21.34 -32.00
N THR A 336 -0.75 -21.14 -33.18
CA THR A 336 -1.62 -20.01 -33.54
C THR A 336 -3.01 -20.21 -32.93
N ALA A 337 -3.46 -19.26 -32.11
CA ALA A 337 -4.86 -19.16 -31.66
C ALA A 337 -5.57 -18.04 -32.43
N GLY A 338 -6.64 -18.39 -33.15
CA GLY A 338 -7.48 -17.44 -33.89
C GLY A 338 -8.41 -16.63 -32.98
N PRO A 339 -8.95 -15.49 -33.45
CA PRO A 339 -9.66 -14.54 -32.60
C PRO A 339 -11.07 -15.00 -32.25
N ARG A 340 -11.42 -15.04 -30.96
CA ARG A 340 -12.80 -15.17 -30.49
C ARG A 340 -13.46 -13.79 -30.38
N ARG A 341 -14.65 -13.67 -30.97
CA ARG A 341 -15.51 -12.47 -30.95
C ARG A 341 -16.19 -12.29 -29.59
N LEU A 342 -16.28 -11.04 -29.13
CA LEU A 342 -17.07 -10.57 -27.99
C LEU A 342 -18.58 -10.61 -28.29
N PRO A 343 -19.46 -10.95 -27.34
CA PRO A 343 -20.89 -10.68 -27.43
C PRO A 343 -21.29 -9.34 -26.79
N SER A 344 -22.15 -8.58 -27.47
CA SER A 344 -22.75 -7.31 -27.03
C SER A 344 -23.71 -7.44 -25.84
N PRO A 345 -23.91 -6.36 -25.05
CA PRO A 345 -24.71 -6.40 -23.82
C PRO A 345 -26.22 -6.32 -24.10
N ARG A 346 -27.00 -7.19 -23.45
CA ARG A 346 -28.47 -7.03 -23.31
C ARG A 346 -28.80 -6.46 -21.94
N GLY A 347 -29.62 -5.41 -21.94
CA GLY A 347 -29.94 -4.59 -20.78
C GLY A 347 -30.72 -5.29 -19.68
N ILE A 348 -30.46 -4.87 -18.44
CA ILE A 348 -31.14 -5.30 -17.22
C ILE A 348 -32.01 -4.15 -16.72
N ARG A 349 -33.30 -4.44 -16.48
CA ARG A 349 -34.28 -3.53 -15.87
C ARG A 349 -34.01 -3.38 -14.36
N PRO A 350 -34.31 -2.21 -13.75
CA PRO A 350 -34.09 -1.98 -12.32
C PRO A 350 -35.16 -2.66 -11.44
N GLN A 351 -34.73 -3.17 -10.29
CA GLN A 351 -35.61 -3.51 -9.15
C GLN A 351 -35.53 -2.44 -8.05
N PRO A 352 -36.61 -2.23 -7.26
CA PRO A 352 -36.72 -1.15 -6.28
C PRO A 352 -36.06 -1.49 -4.92
N PRO A 353 -35.79 -0.47 -4.07
CA PRO A 353 -34.94 -0.61 -2.89
C PRO A 353 -35.65 -1.27 -1.70
N SER A 354 -34.92 -2.16 -1.01
CA SER A 354 -35.31 -2.72 0.28
C SER A 354 -34.89 -1.80 1.43
N GLN A 355 -35.86 -1.45 2.26
CA GLN A 355 -35.74 -0.67 3.49
C GLN A 355 -34.96 -1.46 4.56
N HIS A 356 -34.05 -0.79 5.27
CA HIS A 356 -33.57 -1.25 6.58
C HIS A 356 -33.80 -0.17 7.64
N GLN A 357 -34.42 -0.62 8.72
CA GLN A 357 -34.75 0.11 9.94
C GLN A 357 -33.57 0.09 10.92
N ALA A 358 -33.47 1.22 11.65
CA ALA A 358 -32.85 1.47 12.96
C ALA A 358 -31.35 1.19 13.15
#